data_AF-A0A7V3VJA3-F1
#
_entry.id   AF-A0A7V3VJA3-F1
#
_cell.length_a   1.000
_cell.length_b   1.000
_cell.length_c   1.000
_cell.angle_alpha   90.00
_cell.angle_beta   90.00
_cell.angle_gamma   90.00
#
_symmetry.space_group_name_H-M   'P 1'
#
loop_
_entity.id
_entity.type
_entity.pdbx_description
1 polymer ?
#
loop_
_entity_poly.entity_id
_entity_poly.type
_entity_poly.pdbx_seq_one_letter_code
_entity_poly.pdbx_strand_id
1 'polypeptide(L)'
;MERKRKGGMKGDAGHAEKRKRKAKAGFSRRKALTMAVAVAMCLALFTVPFPARAGTGEALAYIRARQAPDGGFSEPGRGGNGQDATTAWCIMALSAAGVDPSSVRSQGRSPLDFLATQSANWRSVTDYERTLLAVVAGGGNPYDFAGLDLVAKVKSFQRPGGNIGDAVNSNAFGILAYKAAGVGIPPGAVQWQKAAQNRDGGWGNSPGAASNPDMTAASIMALRAAGVDPGDPCIASALFYLRSIQNGDGGFAFQSASSDVSATAWCVQALVAAGQDPAGTAWSKNGNTPWSFILSMQAPDGHFVWMQGRDVNPLWTTAYAVCALARKPYPVAVFRGSGNASGQGTVAAPQAGSGGDAGVGATGAETGTGEAGGEAVGEESGTVEENLAEDPVNPEVGTEETPTEVKGEKGGIHPASWAVPLAIVVLLGSFFTWYFLVRRRAGAVEGG
;
A
#
# COMPACT_ATOMS: atom_id res chain seq x y z
N MET A 1 -6.75 59.74 98.12
CA MET A 1 -5.35 59.46 97.72
C MET A 1 -5.35 58.43 96.61
N GLU A 2 -4.70 58.80 95.50
CA GLU A 2 -4.56 58.10 94.24
C GLU A 2 -3.55 56.94 94.33
N ARG A 3 -3.79 55.81 93.64
CA ARG A 3 -2.71 55.05 92.96
C ARG A 3 -3.25 54.20 91.81
N LYS A 4 -2.58 54.35 90.67
CA LYS A 4 -2.91 53.90 89.31
C LYS A 4 -2.24 52.57 88.93
N ARG A 5 -2.97 51.79 88.11
CA ARG A 5 -2.57 51.08 86.86
C ARG A 5 -1.25 50.27 86.80
N LYS A 6 -1.35 48.99 86.39
CA LYS A 6 -1.00 48.47 85.03
C LYS A 6 -0.86 46.94 85.07
N GLY A 7 -1.66 46.24 84.28
CA GLY A 7 -1.54 44.80 84.02
C GLY A 7 -2.21 44.44 82.71
N GLY A 8 -1.64 44.89 81.59
CA GLY A 8 -2.19 44.72 80.25
C GLY A 8 -1.63 43.49 79.53
N MET A 9 -2.55 42.64 79.05
CA MET A 9 -2.54 41.94 77.76
C MET A 9 -1.17 41.77 77.07
N LYS A 10 -0.46 40.66 77.33
CA LYS A 10 0.67 40.24 76.47
C LYS A 10 0.69 38.75 76.08
N GLY A 11 -0.30 37.94 76.48
CA GLY A 11 -0.30 36.50 76.19
C GLY A 11 -0.93 36.08 74.86
N ASP A 12 -1.93 36.82 74.35
CA ASP A 12 -2.84 36.27 73.33
C ASP A 12 -2.50 36.69 71.88
N ALA A 13 -1.80 37.82 71.72
CA ALA A 13 -1.44 38.34 70.40
C ALA A 13 -0.40 37.46 69.66
N GLY A 14 0.59 36.91 70.39
CA GLY A 14 1.66 36.11 69.80
C GLY A 14 1.21 34.73 69.29
N HIS A 15 0.20 34.13 69.94
CA HIS A 15 -0.37 32.85 69.51
C HIS A 15 -1.28 33.00 68.28
N ALA A 16 -2.07 34.07 68.23
CA ALA A 16 -2.90 34.41 67.07
C ALA A 16 -2.04 34.72 65.83
N GLU A 17 -0.92 35.42 66.00
CA GLU A 17 -0.04 35.80 64.89
C GLU A 17 0.77 34.61 64.31
N LYS A 18 1.23 33.69 65.17
CA LYS A 18 1.83 32.41 64.73
C LYS A 18 0.83 31.52 63.97
N ARG A 19 -0.43 31.47 64.42
CA ARG A 19 -1.51 30.73 63.72
C ARG A 19 -1.83 31.35 62.36
N LYS A 20 -1.91 32.68 62.26
CA LYS A 20 -2.10 33.39 60.97
C LYS A 20 -0.94 33.17 60.00
N ARG A 21 0.32 33.19 60.47
CA ARG A 21 1.50 32.92 59.63
C ARG A 21 1.55 31.47 59.12
N LYS A 22 1.25 30.48 59.97
CA LYS A 22 1.15 29.06 59.56
C LYS A 22 0.00 28.83 58.56
N ALA A 23 -1.15 29.45 58.77
CA ALA A 23 -2.28 29.37 57.85
C ALA A 23 -1.95 30.00 56.48
N LYS A 24 -1.29 31.18 56.47
CA LYS A 24 -0.88 31.87 55.23
C LYS A 24 0.19 31.09 54.47
N ALA A 25 1.14 30.46 55.17
CA ALA A 25 2.16 29.59 54.57
C ALA A 25 1.58 28.27 54.01
N GLY A 26 0.64 27.64 54.73
CA GLY A 26 -0.08 26.46 54.24
C GLY A 26 -0.98 26.76 53.04
N PHE A 27 -1.61 27.94 53.02
CA PHE A 27 -2.42 28.43 51.90
C PHE A 27 -1.56 28.75 50.67
N SER A 28 -0.37 29.32 50.86
CA SER A 28 0.60 29.59 49.78
C SER A 28 1.16 28.31 49.17
N ARG A 29 1.52 27.30 49.98
CA ARG A 29 1.97 25.99 49.49
C ARG A 29 0.87 25.22 48.73
N ARG A 30 -0.38 25.31 49.19
CA ARG A 30 -1.53 24.70 48.48
C ARG A 30 -1.79 25.35 47.12
N LYS A 31 -1.65 26.68 47.01
CA LYS A 31 -1.74 27.41 45.72
C LYS A 31 -0.58 27.07 44.78
N ALA A 32 0.64 26.96 45.28
CA ALA A 32 1.79 26.56 44.47
C ALA A 32 1.65 25.12 43.94
N LEU A 33 1.14 24.20 44.78
CA LEU A 33 0.91 22.82 44.38
C LEU A 33 -0.25 22.69 43.37
N THR A 34 -1.34 23.43 43.54
CA THR A 34 -2.44 23.45 42.56
C THR A 34 -2.03 24.08 41.24
N MET A 35 -1.20 25.13 41.27
CA MET A 35 -0.67 25.74 40.04
C MET A 35 0.33 24.81 39.33
N ALA A 36 1.19 24.08 40.07
CA ALA A 36 2.09 23.10 39.51
C ALA A 36 1.35 21.90 38.89
N VAL A 37 0.29 21.41 39.54
CA VAL A 37 -0.58 20.34 39.00
C VAL A 37 -1.35 20.84 37.78
N ALA A 38 -1.85 22.07 37.79
CA ALA A 38 -2.53 22.67 36.63
C ALA A 38 -1.57 22.86 35.44
N VAL A 39 -0.33 23.31 35.67
CA VAL A 39 0.69 23.42 34.62
C VAL A 39 1.12 22.05 34.11
N ALA A 40 1.27 21.04 34.98
CA ALA A 40 1.58 19.68 34.57
C ALA A 40 0.43 19.03 33.76
N MET A 41 -0.83 19.29 34.15
CA MET A 41 -2.01 18.86 33.37
C MET A 41 -2.11 19.61 32.04
N CYS A 42 -1.80 20.92 32.00
CA CYS A 42 -1.76 21.68 30.75
C CYS A 42 -0.64 21.19 29.83
N LEU A 43 0.54 20.85 30.36
CA LEU A 43 1.64 20.26 29.57
C LEU A 43 1.29 18.84 29.07
N ALA A 44 0.57 18.04 29.86
CA ALA A 44 0.07 16.72 29.43
C ALA A 44 -1.08 16.82 28.40
N LEU A 45 -1.78 17.96 28.32
CA LEU A 45 -2.79 18.22 27.29
C LEU A 45 -2.17 18.67 25.95
N PHE A 46 -0.88 18.99 25.89
CA PHE A 46 -0.14 19.26 24.65
C PHE A 46 0.63 18.05 24.11
N THR A 47 0.61 16.91 24.81
CA THR A 47 1.11 15.62 24.31
C THR A 47 -0.04 14.73 23.87
N VAL A 48 -1.09 15.29 23.27
CA VAL A 48 -1.90 14.50 22.36
C VAL A 48 -0.95 14.18 21.21
N PRO A 49 -0.55 12.91 20.98
CA PRO A 49 0.13 12.60 19.73
C PRO A 49 -0.79 13.12 18.64
N PHE A 50 -0.35 14.12 17.88
CA PHE A 50 -0.96 14.38 16.59
C PHE A 50 -1.04 13.01 15.91
N PRO A 51 -2.19 12.61 15.33
CA PRO A 51 -2.18 11.42 14.51
C PRO A 51 -1.02 11.62 13.54
N ALA A 52 -0.03 10.72 13.59
CA ALA A 52 1.02 10.67 12.58
C ALA A 52 0.29 10.79 11.25
N ARG A 53 0.75 11.71 10.39
CA ARG A 53 0.00 12.07 9.20
C ARG A 53 -0.03 10.81 8.35
N ALA A 54 -1.14 10.06 8.38
CA ALA A 54 -1.17 8.81 7.65
C ALA A 54 -0.89 9.14 6.18
N GLY A 55 0.13 8.52 5.60
CA GLY A 55 0.75 9.05 4.39
C GLY A 55 2.02 8.36 3.96
N THR A 56 2.42 8.71 2.74
CA THR A 56 3.59 8.14 2.07
C THR A 56 4.91 8.57 2.69
N GLY A 57 4.99 9.72 3.37
CA GLY A 57 6.24 10.24 3.95
C GLY A 57 6.80 9.35 5.06
N GLU A 58 5.98 9.02 6.04
CA GLU A 58 6.29 8.16 7.18
C GLU A 58 6.59 6.73 6.71
N ALA A 59 5.84 6.24 5.73
CA ALA A 59 6.07 4.95 5.09
C ALA A 59 7.42 4.87 4.37
N LEU A 60 7.81 5.94 3.65
CA LEU A 60 9.12 6.02 3.02
C LEU A 60 10.26 6.10 4.04
N ALA A 61 10.05 6.80 5.16
CA ALA A 61 11.00 6.83 6.26
C ALA A 61 11.20 5.43 6.85
N TYR A 62 10.11 4.68 7.06
CA TYR A 62 10.16 3.28 7.48
C TYR A 62 10.94 2.42 6.49
N ILE A 63 10.60 2.47 5.19
CA ILE A 63 11.30 1.72 4.14
C ILE A 63 12.81 2.00 4.18
N ARG A 64 13.21 3.29 4.18
CA ARG A 64 14.62 3.70 4.21
C ARG A 64 15.35 3.19 5.44
N ALA A 65 14.71 3.17 6.60
CA ALA A 65 15.29 2.65 7.84
C ALA A 65 15.59 1.14 7.77
N ARG A 66 15.05 0.41 6.79
CA ARG A 66 15.26 -1.03 6.60
C ARG A 66 16.29 -1.38 5.53
N GLN A 67 17.03 -0.40 5.02
CA GLN A 67 18.11 -0.67 4.09
C GLN A 67 19.31 -1.32 4.82
N ALA A 68 19.68 -2.51 4.37
CA ALA A 68 20.81 -3.29 4.86
C ALA A 68 22.16 -2.75 4.33
N PRO A 69 23.30 -3.07 4.98
CA PRO A 69 24.64 -2.63 4.55
C PRO A 69 25.09 -3.12 3.16
N ASP A 70 24.44 -4.16 2.63
CA ASP A 70 24.64 -4.65 1.26
C ASP A 70 23.90 -3.82 0.20
N GLY A 71 23.09 -2.85 0.63
CA GLY A 71 22.28 -1.97 -0.22
C GLY A 71 20.84 -2.43 -0.40
N GLY A 72 20.53 -3.68 -0.08
CA GLY A 72 19.19 -4.26 -0.19
C GLY A 72 18.28 -3.87 0.98
N PHE A 73 17.05 -4.36 0.97
CA PHE A 73 16.07 -4.14 2.04
C PHE A 73 15.73 -5.45 2.74
N SER A 74 15.62 -5.41 4.07
CA SER A 74 15.31 -6.57 4.90
C SER A 74 14.08 -6.37 5.75
N GLU A 75 13.21 -7.36 5.78
CA GLU A 75 12.16 -7.48 6.79
C GLU A 75 12.76 -7.48 8.22
N PRO A 76 12.04 -6.95 9.22
CA PRO A 76 12.47 -7.04 10.62
C PRO A 76 12.65 -8.50 11.03
N GLY A 77 13.70 -8.78 11.80
CA GLY A 77 13.96 -10.11 12.35
C GLY A 77 14.60 -11.12 11.37
N ARG A 78 14.89 -10.73 10.12
CA ARG A 78 15.44 -11.62 9.08
C ARG A 78 16.95 -11.49 8.87
N GLY A 79 17.71 -11.27 9.93
CA GLY A 79 19.18 -11.32 9.89
C GLY A 79 19.88 -10.11 9.24
N GLY A 80 19.13 -9.10 8.79
CA GLY A 80 19.68 -7.78 8.40
C GLY A 80 20.39 -7.73 7.04
N ASN A 81 20.38 -8.83 6.27
CA ASN A 81 20.81 -8.85 4.87
C ASN A 81 19.64 -8.55 3.94
N GLY A 82 19.92 -7.93 2.80
CA GLY A 82 18.93 -7.66 1.78
C GLY A 82 18.23 -8.93 1.30
N GLN A 83 16.94 -8.82 0.98
CA GLN A 83 16.13 -9.86 0.37
C GLN A 83 15.72 -9.40 -1.03
N ASP A 84 15.87 -10.25 -2.05
CA ASP A 84 15.72 -9.88 -3.46
C ASP A 84 14.31 -9.34 -3.77
N ALA A 85 13.27 -10.09 -3.39
CA ALA A 85 11.89 -9.74 -3.68
C ALA A 85 11.45 -8.49 -2.91
N THR A 86 11.73 -8.44 -1.60
CA THR A 86 11.47 -7.28 -0.76
C THR A 86 12.17 -6.03 -1.30
N THR A 87 13.42 -6.17 -1.75
CA THR A 87 14.19 -5.06 -2.34
C THR A 87 13.55 -4.57 -3.63
N ALA A 88 13.12 -5.48 -4.52
CA ALA A 88 12.46 -5.12 -5.77
C ALA A 88 11.17 -4.31 -5.52
N TRP A 89 10.34 -4.72 -4.56
CA TRP A 89 9.13 -3.98 -4.19
C TRP A 89 9.45 -2.62 -3.57
N CYS A 90 10.45 -2.53 -2.71
CA CYS A 90 10.89 -1.26 -2.14
C CYS A 90 11.40 -0.29 -3.22
N ILE A 91 12.13 -0.77 -4.23
CA ILE A 91 12.57 0.05 -5.37
C ILE A 91 11.37 0.65 -6.10
N MET A 92 10.36 -0.17 -6.41
CA MET A 92 9.15 0.31 -7.09
C MET A 92 8.37 1.30 -6.22
N ALA A 93 8.28 1.08 -4.90
CA ALA A 93 7.65 1.98 -3.96
C ALA A 93 8.36 3.35 -3.88
N LEU A 94 9.70 3.35 -3.79
CA LEU A 94 10.51 4.57 -3.83
C LEU A 94 10.26 5.35 -5.12
N SER A 95 10.34 4.66 -6.27
CA SER A 95 10.14 5.25 -7.59
C SER A 95 8.72 5.81 -7.77
N ALA A 96 7.69 5.05 -7.34
CA ALA A 96 6.30 5.49 -7.36
C ALA A 96 6.08 6.79 -6.58
N ALA A 97 6.76 6.94 -5.44
CA ALA A 97 6.72 8.14 -4.62
C ALA A 97 7.62 9.29 -5.11
N GLY A 98 8.27 9.14 -6.28
CA GLY A 98 9.16 10.15 -6.85
C GLY A 98 10.54 10.22 -6.20
N VAL A 99 10.91 9.21 -5.41
CA VAL A 99 12.27 9.07 -4.88
C VAL A 99 13.11 8.28 -5.88
N ASP A 100 14.23 8.84 -6.31
CA ASP A 100 15.24 8.12 -7.10
C ASP A 100 15.86 6.98 -6.26
N PRO A 101 15.62 5.69 -6.61
CA PRO A 101 16.14 4.57 -5.83
C PRO A 101 17.68 4.51 -5.81
N SER A 102 18.38 5.06 -6.81
CA SER A 102 19.85 5.10 -6.86
C SER A 102 20.47 6.06 -5.84
N SER A 103 19.67 7.00 -5.33
CA SER A 103 20.06 7.96 -4.28
C SER A 103 19.95 7.38 -2.87
N VAL A 104 19.19 6.29 -2.70
CA VAL A 104 18.99 5.62 -1.41
C VAL A 104 20.15 4.66 -1.20
N ARG A 105 21.09 4.99 -0.32
CA ARG A 105 22.33 4.21 -0.16
C ARG A 105 22.63 3.86 1.29
N SER A 106 23.14 2.65 1.49
CA SER A 106 23.71 2.16 2.73
C SER A 106 25.12 1.65 2.46
N GLN A 107 26.11 2.13 3.21
CA GLN A 107 27.53 1.83 2.99
C GLN A 107 27.99 2.00 1.53
N GLY A 108 27.47 3.04 0.86
CA GLY A 108 27.76 3.36 -0.53
C GLY A 108 27.00 2.52 -1.57
N ARG A 109 26.26 1.48 -1.17
CA ARG A 109 25.51 0.60 -2.07
C ARG A 109 24.04 1.00 -2.17
N SER A 110 23.51 1.00 -3.39
CA SER A 110 22.10 1.21 -3.69
C SER A 110 21.32 -0.12 -3.73
N PRO A 111 19.98 -0.08 -3.74
CA PRO A 111 19.14 -1.27 -3.92
C PRO A 111 19.39 -2.00 -5.25
N LEU A 112 19.73 -1.27 -6.32
CA LEU A 112 20.10 -1.88 -7.59
C LEU A 112 21.46 -2.58 -7.51
N ASP A 113 22.42 -2.02 -6.77
CA ASP A 113 23.72 -2.68 -6.54
C ASP A 113 23.50 -4.02 -5.83
N PHE A 114 22.61 -4.07 -4.85
CA PHE A 114 22.20 -5.32 -4.21
C PHE A 114 21.53 -6.29 -5.19
N LEU A 115 20.51 -5.86 -5.95
CA LEU A 115 19.84 -6.75 -6.90
C LEU A 115 20.79 -7.32 -7.96
N ALA A 116 21.80 -6.55 -8.37
CA ALA A 116 22.82 -7.03 -9.31
C ALA A 116 23.60 -8.24 -8.75
N THR A 117 23.80 -8.32 -7.42
CA THR A 117 24.44 -9.49 -6.78
C THR A 117 23.55 -10.74 -6.76
N GLN A 118 22.24 -10.59 -6.97
CA GLN A 118 21.26 -11.68 -6.92
C GLN A 118 21.00 -12.31 -8.30
N SER A 119 21.64 -11.81 -9.36
CA SER A 119 21.35 -12.20 -10.74
C SER A 119 21.47 -13.70 -11.00
N ALA A 120 22.41 -14.36 -10.33
CA ALA A 120 22.63 -15.80 -10.43
C ALA A 120 21.59 -16.65 -9.67
N ASN A 121 20.69 -16.05 -8.87
CA ASN A 121 19.72 -16.77 -8.02
C ASN A 121 18.33 -16.88 -8.65
N TRP A 122 17.99 -16.05 -9.64
CA TRP A 122 16.66 -16.07 -10.25
C TRP A 122 16.45 -17.31 -11.12
N ARG A 123 15.26 -17.90 -11.04
CA ARG A 123 14.93 -19.16 -11.72
C ARG A 123 13.60 -19.08 -12.46
N SER A 124 12.59 -18.47 -11.84
CA SER A 124 11.24 -18.42 -12.38
C SER A 124 11.02 -17.22 -13.30
N VAL A 125 10.04 -17.32 -14.20
CA VAL A 125 9.61 -16.19 -15.03
C VAL A 125 9.22 -14.98 -14.18
N THR A 126 8.54 -15.22 -13.06
CA THR A 126 8.09 -14.17 -12.13
C THR A 126 9.23 -13.48 -11.41
N ASP A 127 10.37 -14.15 -11.20
CA ASP A 127 11.58 -13.49 -10.67
C ASP A 127 12.14 -12.49 -11.69
N TYR A 128 12.24 -12.91 -12.96
CA TYR A 128 12.72 -12.04 -14.03
C TYR A 128 11.76 -10.87 -14.29
N GLU A 129 10.44 -11.10 -14.27
CA GLU A 129 9.43 -10.06 -14.45
C GLU A 129 9.46 -9.03 -13.31
N ARG A 130 9.40 -9.48 -12.04
CA ARG A 130 9.50 -8.61 -10.86
C ARG A 130 10.78 -7.78 -10.89
N THR A 131 11.89 -8.44 -11.19
CA THR A 131 13.21 -7.80 -11.23
C THR A 131 13.28 -6.79 -12.38
N LEU A 132 12.78 -7.11 -13.56
CA LEU A 132 12.73 -6.18 -14.68
C LEU A 132 11.94 -4.92 -14.32
N LEU A 133 10.77 -5.07 -13.71
CA LEU A 133 9.97 -3.94 -13.22
C LEU A 133 10.77 -3.06 -12.24
N ALA A 134 11.46 -3.67 -11.28
CA ALA A 134 12.28 -2.96 -10.30
C ALA A 134 13.51 -2.28 -10.94
N VAL A 135 14.21 -2.97 -11.84
CA VAL A 135 15.37 -2.42 -12.56
C VAL A 135 14.98 -1.19 -13.34
N VAL A 136 13.88 -1.25 -14.10
CA VAL A 136 13.37 -0.09 -14.84
C VAL A 136 12.94 1.03 -13.89
N ALA A 137 12.23 0.71 -12.81
CA ALA A 137 11.81 1.69 -11.80
C ALA A 137 12.99 2.37 -11.09
N GLY A 138 14.10 1.66 -10.92
CA GLY A 138 15.35 2.18 -10.37
C GLY A 138 16.24 2.91 -11.38
N GLY A 139 15.83 3.01 -12.65
CA GLY A 139 16.61 3.67 -13.71
C GLY A 139 17.71 2.79 -14.33
N GLY A 140 17.73 1.49 -14.04
CA GLY A 140 18.65 0.53 -14.65
C GLY A 140 18.23 0.10 -16.06
N ASN A 141 19.15 -0.53 -16.78
CA ASN A 141 18.92 -1.06 -18.13
C ASN A 141 18.44 -2.53 -18.06
N PRO A 142 17.19 -2.86 -18.44
CA PRO A 142 16.69 -4.23 -18.38
C PRO A 142 17.29 -5.16 -19.45
N TYR A 143 17.95 -4.62 -20.48
CA TYR A 143 18.60 -5.40 -21.54
C TYR A 143 20.04 -5.81 -21.20
N ASP A 144 20.63 -5.19 -20.17
CA ASP A 144 21.96 -5.51 -19.67
C ASP A 144 22.03 -5.13 -18.18
N PHE A 145 21.47 -5.99 -17.33
CA PHE A 145 21.51 -5.84 -15.88
C PHE A 145 22.35 -6.95 -15.27
N ALA A 146 23.50 -6.58 -14.69
CA ALA A 146 24.46 -7.54 -14.13
C ALA A 146 24.88 -8.65 -15.12
N GLY A 147 25.02 -8.29 -16.41
CA GLY A 147 25.35 -9.23 -17.49
C GLY A 147 24.18 -10.10 -17.97
N LEU A 148 22.95 -9.82 -17.54
CA LEU A 148 21.74 -10.51 -17.99
C LEU A 148 20.83 -9.58 -18.79
N ASP A 149 20.35 -10.09 -19.93
CA ASP A 149 19.20 -9.52 -20.64
C ASP A 149 17.90 -10.07 -20.01
N LEU A 150 17.30 -9.30 -19.09
CA LEU A 150 16.06 -9.68 -18.42
C LEU A 150 14.89 -9.75 -19.41
N VAL A 151 14.90 -8.92 -20.46
CA VAL A 151 13.86 -8.94 -21.51
C VAL A 151 13.91 -10.25 -22.28
N ALA A 152 15.11 -10.71 -22.66
CA ALA A 152 15.29 -12.02 -23.29
C ALA A 152 14.88 -13.16 -22.36
N LYS A 153 15.16 -13.06 -21.05
CA LYS A 153 14.72 -14.05 -20.07
C LYS A 153 13.20 -14.15 -20.01
N VAL A 154 12.45 -13.05 -19.89
CA VAL A 154 10.97 -13.09 -19.92
C VAL A 154 10.47 -13.65 -21.25
N LYS A 155 11.05 -13.22 -22.38
CA LYS A 155 10.69 -13.72 -23.72
C LYS A 155 10.87 -15.24 -23.88
N SER A 156 11.84 -15.85 -23.20
CA SER A 156 12.04 -17.31 -23.27
C SER A 156 10.89 -18.14 -22.69
N PHE A 157 10.01 -17.53 -21.88
CA PHE A 157 8.79 -18.17 -21.36
C PHE A 157 7.54 -17.90 -22.21
N GLN A 158 7.69 -17.14 -23.30
CA GLN A 158 6.57 -16.87 -24.20
C GLN A 158 6.17 -18.15 -24.95
N ARG A 159 4.90 -18.52 -24.84
CA ARG A 159 4.30 -19.66 -25.54
C ARG A 159 4.00 -19.33 -27.00
N PRO A 160 3.79 -20.33 -27.88
CA PRO A 160 3.39 -20.10 -29.28
C PRO A 160 2.13 -19.23 -29.43
N GLY A 161 1.18 -19.35 -28.50
CA GLY A 161 -0.03 -18.52 -28.42
C GLY A 161 0.21 -17.09 -27.95
N GLY A 162 1.45 -16.71 -27.61
CA GLY A 162 1.84 -15.36 -27.21
C GLY A 162 1.76 -15.07 -25.72
N ASN A 163 1.07 -15.88 -24.91
CA ASN A 163 1.06 -15.74 -23.46
C ASN A 163 2.42 -16.07 -22.83
N ILE A 164 2.71 -15.47 -21.67
CA ILE A 164 3.97 -15.64 -20.94
C ILE A 164 3.74 -16.57 -19.75
N GLY A 165 4.36 -17.77 -19.80
CA GLY A 165 4.10 -18.83 -18.84
C GLY A 165 2.65 -19.35 -18.89
N ASP A 166 2.28 -20.18 -17.92
CA ASP A 166 0.98 -20.88 -17.91
C ASP A 166 0.02 -20.38 -16.81
N ALA A 167 0.49 -19.52 -15.92
CA ALA A 167 -0.31 -18.96 -14.84
C ALA A 167 -0.89 -17.60 -15.26
N VAL A 168 -2.04 -17.24 -14.67
CA VAL A 168 -2.62 -15.90 -14.83
C VAL A 168 -1.62 -14.84 -14.40
N ASN A 169 -0.91 -15.10 -13.30
CA ASN A 169 0.06 -14.18 -12.75
C ASN A 169 1.27 -13.96 -13.67
N SER A 170 1.87 -15.04 -14.21
CA SER A 170 3.02 -14.91 -15.10
C SER A 170 2.65 -14.15 -16.37
N ASN A 171 1.48 -14.42 -16.95
CA ASN A 171 1.08 -13.69 -18.15
C ASN A 171 0.81 -12.20 -17.87
N ALA A 172 0.15 -11.89 -16.75
CA ALA A 172 -0.09 -10.51 -16.33
C ALA A 172 1.23 -9.76 -16.09
N PHE A 173 2.16 -10.33 -15.33
CA PHE A 173 3.46 -9.71 -15.06
C PHE A 173 4.35 -9.66 -16.30
N GLY A 174 4.27 -10.62 -17.21
CA GLY A 174 4.95 -10.58 -18.50
C GLY A 174 4.49 -9.40 -19.36
N ILE A 175 3.19 -9.12 -19.40
CA ILE A 175 2.64 -7.93 -20.07
C ILE A 175 3.16 -6.64 -19.42
N LEU A 176 3.16 -6.57 -18.08
CA LEU A 176 3.68 -5.42 -17.34
C LEU A 176 5.18 -5.22 -17.60
N ALA A 177 5.95 -6.31 -17.62
CA ALA A 177 7.38 -6.30 -17.88
C ALA A 177 7.69 -5.85 -19.32
N TYR A 178 6.92 -6.33 -20.30
CA TYR A 178 7.06 -5.90 -21.69
C TYR A 178 6.75 -4.41 -21.84
N LYS A 179 5.67 -3.94 -21.19
CA LYS A 179 5.36 -2.50 -21.12
C LYS A 179 6.51 -1.71 -20.50
N ALA A 180 7.06 -2.18 -19.39
CA ALA A 180 8.16 -1.53 -18.69
C ALA A 180 9.44 -1.49 -19.54
N ALA A 181 9.76 -2.55 -20.28
CA ALA A 181 10.93 -2.61 -21.16
C ALA A 181 10.77 -1.78 -22.45
N GLY A 182 9.56 -1.29 -22.74
CA GLY A 182 9.26 -0.59 -23.98
C GLY A 182 9.22 -1.50 -25.22
N VAL A 183 9.00 -2.80 -25.04
CA VAL A 183 8.86 -3.76 -26.15
C VAL A 183 7.40 -3.95 -26.54
N GLY A 184 7.16 -4.41 -27.77
CA GLY A 184 5.83 -4.77 -28.23
C GLY A 184 5.22 -5.89 -27.38
N ILE A 185 3.98 -5.69 -26.94
CA ILE A 185 3.21 -6.69 -26.18
C ILE A 185 2.55 -7.65 -27.19
N PRO A 186 2.78 -8.97 -27.09
CA PRO A 186 2.13 -9.95 -27.96
C PRO A 186 0.60 -9.82 -27.87
N PRO A 187 -0.11 -9.69 -29.00
CA PRO A 187 -1.57 -9.66 -28.98
C PRO A 187 -2.17 -10.90 -28.30
N GLY A 188 -1.51 -12.05 -28.48
CA GLY A 188 -1.88 -13.31 -27.84
C GLY A 188 -1.81 -13.29 -26.31
N ALA A 189 -0.89 -12.55 -25.70
CA ALA A 189 -0.84 -12.37 -24.25
C ALA A 189 -2.11 -11.67 -23.73
N VAL A 190 -2.55 -10.62 -24.43
CA VAL A 190 -3.77 -9.87 -24.09
C VAL A 190 -5.01 -10.73 -24.30
N GLN A 191 -5.10 -11.43 -25.44
CA GLN A 191 -6.22 -12.32 -25.75
C GLN A 191 -6.34 -13.46 -24.74
N TRP A 192 -5.22 -14.11 -24.40
CA TRP A 192 -5.18 -15.16 -23.40
C TRP A 192 -5.62 -14.64 -22.02
N GLN A 193 -5.14 -13.46 -21.59
CA GLN A 193 -5.55 -12.88 -20.32
C GLN A 193 -7.06 -12.65 -20.27
N LYS A 194 -7.66 -12.12 -21.34
CA LYS A 194 -9.12 -11.94 -21.43
C LYS A 194 -9.85 -13.29 -21.42
N ALA A 195 -9.34 -14.29 -22.12
CA ALA A 195 -9.95 -15.62 -22.18
C ALA A 195 -9.88 -16.38 -20.85
N ALA A 196 -8.88 -16.09 -20.01
CA ALA A 196 -8.73 -16.67 -18.68
C ALA A 196 -9.69 -16.07 -17.63
N GLN A 197 -10.45 -15.02 -17.99
CA GLN A 197 -11.42 -14.40 -17.08
C GLN A 197 -12.56 -15.37 -16.76
N ASN A 198 -12.89 -15.50 -15.49
CA ASN A 198 -14.01 -16.31 -15.05
C ASN A 198 -15.35 -15.60 -15.33
N ARG A 199 -16.45 -16.37 -15.29
CA ARG A 199 -17.81 -15.84 -15.53
C ARG A 199 -18.24 -14.76 -14.54
N ASP A 200 -17.66 -14.73 -13.34
CA ASP A 200 -17.91 -13.71 -12.33
C ASP A 200 -17.17 -12.38 -12.61
N GLY A 201 -16.31 -12.35 -13.64
CA GLY A 201 -15.50 -11.21 -14.03
C GLY A 201 -14.11 -11.18 -13.38
N GLY A 202 -13.80 -12.06 -12.43
CA GLY A 202 -12.49 -12.14 -11.79
C GLY A 202 -11.52 -13.11 -12.47
N TRP A 203 -10.33 -13.21 -11.89
CA TRP A 203 -9.32 -14.22 -12.24
C TRP A 203 -8.85 -14.95 -11.01
N GLY A 204 -8.59 -16.25 -11.16
CA GLY A 204 -7.85 -17.06 -10.19
C GLY A 204 -6.36 -17.14 -10.54
N ASN A 205 -5.61 -17.97 -9.80
CA ASN A 205 -4.16 -18.15 -10.02
C ASN A 205 -3.83 -18.77 -11.39
N SER A 206 -4.73 -19.62 -11.89
CA SER A 206 -4.67 -20.28 -13.19
C SER A 206 -6.06 -20.21 -13.85
N PRO A 207 -6.16 -20.41 -15.18
CA PRO A 207 -7.46 -20.47 -15.85
C PRO A 207 -8.40 -21.46 -15.18
N GLY A 208 -9.64 -21.03 -14.89
CA GLY A 208 -10.67 -21.85 -14.23
C GLY A 208 -10.54 -21.98 -12.71
N ALA A 209 -9.44 -21.52 -12.09
CA ALA A 209 -9.35 -21.44 -10.64
C ALA A 209 -10.28 -20.34 -10.08
N ALA A 210 -10.68 -20.47 -8.81
CA ALA A 210 -11.55 -19.50 -8.16
C ALA A 210 -10.96 -18.08 -8.20
N SER A 211 -11.81 -17.11 -8.54
CA SER A 211 -11.43 -15.70 -8.63
C SER A 211 -10.98 -15.15 -7.29
N ASN A 212 -9.98 -14.26 -7.31
CA ASN A 212 -9.49 -13.58 -6.12
C ASN A 212 -9.07 -12.12 -6.42
N PRO A 213 -8.98 -11.24 -5.39
CA PRO A 213 -8.66 -9.82 -5.60
C PRO A 213 -7.30 -9.59 -6.24
N ASP A 214 -6.26 -10.31 -5.80
CA ASP A 214 -4.88 -10.10 -6.25
C ASP A 214 -4.72 -10.36 -7.75
N MET A 215 -5.19 -11.52 -8.21
CA MET A 215 -5.09 -11.91 -9.63
C MET A 215 -6.00 -11.05 -10.51
N THR A 216 -7.17 -10.65 -10.00
CA THR A 216 -8.04 -9.73 -10.72
C THR A 216 -7.40 -8.34 -10.85
N ALA A 217 -6.79 -7.83 -9.79
CA ALA A 217 -6.09 -6.56 -9.80
C ALA A 217 -4.88 -6.57 -10.74
N ALA A 218 -4.06 -7.63 -10.69
CA ALA A 218 -2.93 -7.82 -11.60
C ALA A 218 -3.38 -7.86 -13.07
N SER A 219 -4.49 -8.57 -13.36
CA SER A 219 -5.07 -8.67 -14.69
C SER A 219 -5.57 -7.32 -15.22
N ILE A 220 -6.26 -6.54 -14.40
CA ILE A 220 -6.70 -5.18 -14.78
C ILE A 220 -5.46 -4.31 -15.10
N MET A 221 -4.45 -4.30 -14.23
CA MET A 221 -3.24 -3.51 -14.47
C MET A 221 -2.54 -3.92 -15.77
N ALA A 222 -2.36 -5.23 -16.00
CA ALA A 222 -1.73 -5.75 -17.21
C ALA A 222 -2.50 -5.37 -18.48
N LEU A 223 -3.82 -5.58 -18.52
CA LEU A 223 -4.65 -5.24 -19.67
C LEU A 223 -4.64 -3.73 -19.95
N ARG A 224 -4.70 -2.89 -18.91
CA ARG A 224 -4.61 -1.44 -19.04
C ARG A 224 -3.23 -0.99 -19.51
N ALA A 225 -2.16 -1.61 -19.02
CA ALA A 225 -0.79 -1.37 -19.49
C ALA A 225 -0.59 -1.72 -20.97
N ALA A 226 -1.30 -2.76 -21.45
CA ALA A 226 -1.36 -3.15 -22.85
C ALA A 226 -2.24 -2.25 -23.73
N GLY A 227 -2.92 -1.26 -23.15
CA GLY A 227 -3.75 -0.30 -23.88
C GLY A 227 -5.19 -0.74 -24.13
N VAL A 228 -5.66 -1.81 -23.48
CA VAL A 228 -7.09 -2.19 -23.51
C VAL A 228 -7.91 -1.06 -22.89
N ASP A 229 -8.93 -0.57 -23.58
CA ASP A 229 -9.76 0.57 -23.17
C ASP A 229 -10.39 0.39 -21.76
N PRO A 230 -10.55 1.46 -20.94
CA PRO A 230 -11.17 1.31 -19.61
C PRO A 230 -12.63 0.85 -19.67
N GLY A 231 -13.33 1.14 -20.78
CA GLY A 231 -14.70 0.71 -21.04
C GLY A 231 -14.82 -0.68 -21.67
N ASP A 232 -13.71 -1.39 -21.88
CA ASP A 232 -13.73 -2.77 -22.38
C ASP A 232 -14.57 -3.68 -21.45
N PRO A 233 -15.46 -4.54 -21.98
CA PRO A 233 -16.31 -5.40 -21.17
C PRO A 233 -15.55 -6.29 -20.17
N CYS A 234 -14.32 -6.68 -20.51
CA CYS A 234 -13.45 -7.45 -19.62
C CYS A 234 -13.06 -6.63 -18.38
N ILE A 235 -12.67 -5.36 -18.57
CA ILE A 235 -12.34 -4.43 -17.47
C ILE A 235 -13.60 -4.11 -16.65
N ALA A 236 -14.73 -3.86 -17.30
CA ALA A 236 -15.99 -3.56 -16.63
C ALA A 236 -16.44 -4.71 -15.71
N SER A 237 -16.37 -5.95 -16.20
CA SER A 237 -16.69 -7.16 -15.41
C SER A 237 -15.73 -7.36 -14.25
N ALA A 238 -14.44 -7.07 -14.44
CA ALA A 238 -13.44 -7.13 -13.38
C ALA A 238 -13.71 -6.13 -12.24
N LEU A 239 -14.08 -4.89 -12.60
CA LEU A 239 -14.45 -3.88 -11.61
C LEU A 239 -15.76 -4.24 -10.89
N PHE A 240 -16.69 -4.91 -11.58
CA PHE A 240 -17.90 -5.45 -10.95
C PHE A 240 -17.57 -6.53 -9.93
N TYR A 241 -16.71 -7.49 -10.29
CA TYR A 241 -16.22 -8.52 -9.37
C TYR A 241 -15.58 -7.89 -8.13
N LEU A 242 -14.64 -6.96 -8.29
CA LEU A 242 -13.99 -6.29 -7.16
C LEU A 242 -15.02 -5.58 -6.26
N ARG A 243 -15.99 -4.85 -6.82
CA ARG A 243 -17.09 -4.26 -6.00
C ARG A 243 -17.87 -5.31 -5.21
N SER A 244 -18.10 -6.49 -5.78
CA SER A 244 -18.88 -7.55 -5.12
C SER A 244 -18.17 -8.13 -3.89
N ILE A 245 -16.84 -8.19 -3.91
CA ILE A 245 -16.02 -8.76 -2.84
C ILE A 245 -15.45 -7.72 -1.85
N GLN A 246 -15.68 -6.44 -2.08
CA GLN A 246 -15.23 -5.38 -1.17
C GLN A 246 -15.90 -5.54 0.20
N ASN A 247 -15.13 -5.46 1.28
CA ASN A 247 -15.64 -5.58 2.65
C ASN A 247 -16.24 -4.27 3.17
N GLY A 248 -17.01 -4.35 4.25
CA GLY A 248 -17.70 -3.20 4.86
C GLY A 248 -16.77 -2.12 5.45
N ASP A 249 -15.51 -2.47 5.68
CA ASP A 249 -14.43 -1.55 6.08
C ASP A 249 -13.74 -0.88 4.88
N GLY A 250 -14.21 -1.16 3.66
CA GLY A 250 -13.68 -0.62 2.41
C GLY A 250 -12.53 -1.44 1.82
N GLY A 251 -11.95 -2.38 2.56
CA GLY A 251 -10.82 -3.20 2.12
C GLY A 251 -11.23 -4.45 1.33
N PHE A 252 -10.22 -5.25 0.98
CA PHE A 252 -10.35 -6.52 0.27
C PHE A 252 -9.60 -7.62 1.03
N ALA A 253 -10.09 -8.86 0.90
CA ALA A 253 -9.52 -10.03 1.57
C ALA A 253 -9.14 -11.09 0.54
N PHE A 254 -7.96 -11.72 0.69
CA PHE A 254 -7.53 -12.80 -0.19
C PHE A 254 -7.62 -14.20 0.45
N GLN A 255 -7.11 -14.37 1.67
CA GLN A 255 -6.95 -15.69 2.32
C GLN A 255 -7.75 -15.84 3.63
N SER A 256 -8.58 -14.84 3.94
CA SER A 256 -9.43 -14.84 5.11
C SER A 256 -10.72 -14.06 4.82
N ALA A 257 -11.61 -13.94 5.81
CA ALA A 257 -12.74 -13.04 5.72
C ALA A 257 -12.36 -11.57 5.99
N SER A 258 -11.25 -11.34 6.71
CA SER A 258 -10.80 -10.00 7.10
C SER A 258 -10.01 -9.34 5.97
N SER A 259 -10.26 -8.05 5.78
CA SER A 259 -9.50 -7.24 4.83
C SER A 259 -8.02 -7.18 5.20
N ASP A 260 -7.16 -7.12 4.18
CA ASP A 260 -5.72 -6.97 4.34
C ASP A 260 -5.16 -5.87 3.42
N VAL A 261 -4.09 -5.23 3.85
CA VAL A 261 -3.49 -4.09 3.16
C VAL A 261 -2.90 -4.49 1.81
N SER A 262 -2.34 -5.70 1.71
CA SER A 262 -1.71 -6.18 0.48
C SER A 262 -2.75 -6.30 -0.62
N ALA A 263 -3.81 -7.09 -0.42
CA ALA A 263 -4.89 -7.25 -1.39
C ALA A 263 -5.56 -5.91 -1.72
N THR A 264 -5.78 -5.07 -0.69
CA THR A 264 -6.38 -3.75 -0.88
C THR A 264 -5.49 -2.83 -1.70
N ALA A 265 -4.16 -2.83 -1.50
CA ALA A 265 -3.22 -2.01 -2.25
C ALA A 265 -3.14 -2.43 -3.73
N TRP A 266 -3.21 -3.73 -4.02
CA TRP A 266 -3.32 -4.23 -5.39
C TRP A 266 -4.62 -3.76 -6.05
N CYS A 267 -5.75 -3.89 -5.35
CA CYS A 267 -7.03 -3.40 -5.84
C CYS A 267 -6.99 -1.88 -6.10
N VAL A 268 -6.48 -1.08 -5.17
CA VAL A 268 -6.33 0.38 -5.35
C VAL A 268 -5.53 0.72 -6.61
N GLN A 269 -4.42 0.02 -6.87
CA GLN A 269 -3.64 0.24 -8.09
C GLN A 269 -4.44 -0.15 -9.35
N ALA A 270 -5.15 -1.27 -9.34
CA ALA A 270 -6.02 -1.67 -10.45
C ALA A 270 -7.13 -0.65 -10.72
N LEU A 271 -7.74 -0.10 -9.67
CA LEU A 271 -8.74 0.97 -9.78
C LEU A 271 -8.15 2.20 -10.47
N VAL A 272 -6.97 2.65 -10.03
CA VAL A 272 -6.28 3.78 -10.66
C VAL A 272 -5.94 3.48 -12.12
N ALA A 273 -5.45 2.28 -12.44
CA ALA A 273 -5.15 1.87 -13.82
C ALA A 273 -6.40 1.88 -14.72
N ALA A 274 -7.56 1.52 -14.17
CA ALA A 274 -8.86 1.58 -14.84
C ALA A 274 -9.50 2.98 -14.84
N GLY A 275 -8.80 4.02 -14.36
CA GLY A 275 -9.32 5.39 -14.31
C GLY A 275 -10.38 5.62 -13.24
N GLN A 276 -10.53 4.71 -12.29
CA GLN A 276 -11.44 4.85 -11.15
C GLN A 276 -10.77 5.64 -10.02
N ASP A 277 -11.58 6.28 -9.18
CA ASP A 277 -11.11 6.92 -7.96
C ASP A 277 -11.28 5.99 -6.74
N PRO A 278 -10.20 5.42 -6.19
CA PRO A 278 -10.26 4.51 -5.03
C PRO A 278 -10.65 5.21 -3.73
N ALA A 279 -10.67 6.55 -3.68
CA ALA A 279 -11.19 7.33 -2.55
C ALA A 279 -12.62 7.84 -2.80
N GLY A 280 -13.19 7.55 -3.96
CA GLY A 280 -14.47 8.09 -4.41
C GLY A 280 -15.67 7.30 -3.89
N THR A 281 -16.85 7.92 -3.98
CA THR A 281 -18.11 7.33 -3.52
C THR A 281 -18.51 6.05 -4.25
N ALA A 282 -18.04 5.85 -5.50
CA ALA A 282 -18.26 4.62 -6.26
C ALA A 282 -17.59 3.38 -5.64
N TRP A 283 -16.61 3.58 -4.75
CA TRP A 283 -15.90 2.55 -4.00
C TRP A 283 -16.11 2.68 -2.49
N SER A 284 -17.15 3.39 -2.07
CA SER A 284 -17.49 3.54 -0.66
C SER A 284 -18.46 2.44 -0.21
N LYS A 285 -18.09 1.70 0.84
CA LYS A 285 -18.95 0.74 1.54
C LYS A 285 -19.03 1.14 3.02
N ASN A 286 -20.24 1.37 3.53
CA ASN A 286 -20.48 1.88 4.88
C ASN A 286 -19.70 3.15 5.25
N GLY A 287 -19.42 4.02 4.27
CA GLY A 287 -18.63 5.23 4.46
C GLY A 287 -17.11 5.03 4.42
N ASN A 288 -16.63 3.80 4.20
CA ASN A 288 -15.21 3.48 4.07
C ASN A 288 -14.86 3.17 2.61
N THR A 289 -13.65 3.51 2.20
CA THR A 289 -13.11 3.28 0.87
C THR A 289 -11.85 2.41 0.94
N PRO A 290 -11.40 1.80 -0.17
CA PRO A 290 -10.12 1.10 -0.22
C PRO A 290 -8.97 1.99 0.21
N TRP A 291 -9.03 3.28 -0.17
CA TRP A 291 -8.07 4.29 0.22
C TRP A 291 -8.05 4.54 1.75
N SER A 292 -9.22 4.76 2.36
CA SER A 292 -9.29 5.00 3.80
C SER A 292 -8.94 3.77 4.62
N PHE A 293 -9.23 2.56 4.12
CA PHE A 293 -8.80 1.31 4.74
C PHE A 293 -7.27 1.27 4.85
N ILE A 294 -6.54 1.45 3.73
CA ILE A 294 -5.06 1.44 3.76
C ILE A 294 -4.54 2.46 4.77
N LEU A 295 -5.02 3.71 4.72
CA LEU A 295 -4.58 4.75 5.65
C LEU A 295 -4.85 4.41 7.12
N SER A 296 -5.93 3.70 7.42
CA SER A 296 -6.26 3.28 8.79
C SER A 296 -5.31 2.21 9.36
N MET A 297 -4.58 1.52 8.48
CA MET A 297 -3.66 0.45 8.84
C MET A 297 -2.22 0.91 9.07
N GLN A 298 -1.95 2.22 9.01
CA GLN A 298 -0.61 2.74 9.27
C GLN A 298 -0.30 2.80 10.77
N ALA A 299 0.80 2.16 11.16
CA ALA A 299 1.32 2.16 12.51
C ALA A 299 2.09 3.46 12.84
N PRO A 300 2.32 3.77 14.13
CA PRO A 300 2.99 5.00 14.56
C PRO A 300 4.42 5.21 14.03
N ASP A 301 5.15 4.14 13.71
CA ASP A 301 6.49 4.18 13.12
C ASP A 301 6.46 4.27 11.57
N GLY A 302 5.26 4.35 10.98
CA GLY A 302 5.04 4.63 9.57
C GLY A 302 4.80 3.42 8.68
N HIS A 303 5.03 2.19 9.16
CA HIS A 303 4.71 1.00 8.35
C HIS A 303 3.20 0.76 8.27
N PHE A 304 2.77 0.00 7.28
CA PHE A 304 1.40 -0.48 7.20
C PHE A 304 1.32 -1.91 7.73
N VAL A 305 0.46 -2.11 8.72
CA VAL A 305 0.16 -3.41 9.30
C VAL A 305 -0.62 -4.23 8.27
N TRP A 306 -0.20 -5.46 8.00
CA TRP A 306 -0.82 -6.29 6.97
C TRP A 306 -2.32 -6.51 7.20
N MET A 307 -2.71 -6.92 8.40
CA MET A 307 -4.10 -7.18 8.78
C MET A 307 -4.31 -6.83 10.25
N GLN A 308 -5.54 -6.50 10.65
CA GLN A 308 -5.82 -6.15 12.04
C GLN A 308 -5.33 -7.24 13.02
N GLY A 309 -4.45 -6.86 13.95
CA GLY A 309 -3.86 -7.76 14.94
C GLY A 309 -2.79 -8.72 14.40
N ARG A 310 -2.42 -8.61 13.12
CA ARG A 310 -1.48 -9.50 12.42
C ARG A 310 -0.51 -8.66 11.59
N ASP A 311 0.70 -8.52 12.10
CA ASP A 311 1.76 -7.76 11.44
C ASP A 311 2.84 -8.70 10.89
N VAL A 312 2.67 -9.10 9.63
CA VAL A 312 3.57 -10.02 8.92
C VAL A 312 4.13 -9.29 7.69
N ASN A 313 5.43 -9.43 7.46
CA ASN A 313 6.15 -8.77 6.36
C ASN A 313 5.80 -7.27 6.24
N PRO A 314 6.01 -6.48 7.31
CA PRO A 314 5.61 -5.07 7.36
C PRO A 314 6.31 -4.23 6.29
N LEU A 315 7.55 -4.57 5.89
CA LEU A 315 8.26 -3.82 4.86
C LEU A 315 7.63 -4.04 3.47
N TRP A 316 7.34 -5.28 3.14
CA TRP A 316 6.66 -5.66 1.90
C TRP A 316 5.27 -5.03 1.81
N THR A 317 4.48 -5.15 2.88
CA THR A 317 3.14 -4.55 2.97
C THR A 317 3.21 -3.03 2.79
N THR A 318 4.19 -2.39 3.43
CA THR A 318 4.41 -0.94 3.30
C THR A 318 4.78 -0.54 1.88
N ALA A 319 5.61 -1.32 1.18
CA ALA A 319 5.96 -1.06 -0.21
C ALA A 319 4.72 -1.09 -1.14
N TYR A 320 3.83 -2.07 -0.96
CA TYR A 320 2.56 -2.14 -1.69
C TYR A 320 1.66 -0.94 -1.40
N ALA A 321 1.49 -0.59 -0.13
CA ALA A 321 0.69 0.56 0.28
C ALA A 321 1.23 1.87 -0.31
N VAL A 322 2.55 2.06 -0.38
CA VAL A 322 3.16 3.25 -0.99
C VAL A 322 2.85 3.35 -2.47
N CYS A 323 2.96 2.26 -3.26
CA CYS A 323 2.58 2.28 -4.69
C CYS A 323 1.10 2.67 -4.88
N ALA A 324 0.22 2.10 -4.06
CA ALA A 324 -1.21 2.40 -4.07
C ALA A 324 -1.49 3.87 -3.72
N LEU A 325 -0.93 4.39 -2.63
CA LEU A 325 -1.12 5.76 -2.17
C LEU A 325 -0.42 6.79 -3.05
N ALA A 326 0.61 6.41 -3.81
CA ALA A 326 1.19 7.25 -4.85
C ALA A 326 0.30 7.36 -6.11
N ARG A 327 -0.76 6.54 -6.21
CA ARG A 327 -1.61 6.39 -7.42
C ARG A 327 -0.78 6.09 -8.67
N LYS A 328 0.24 5.25 -8.51
CA LYS A 328 1.13 4.78 -9.59
C LYS A 328 0.96 3.27 -9.75
N PRO A 329 0.04 2.79 -10.61
CA PRO A 329 -0.09 1.37 -10.87
C PRO A 329 1.14 0.83 -11.60
N TYR A 330 1.37 -0.48 -11.50
CA TYR A 330 2.44 -1.12 -12.25
C TYR A 330 2.15 -1.13 -13.77
N PRO A 331 3.21 -1.05 -14.62
CA PRO A 331 4.58 -0.71 -14.24
C PRO A 331 4.69 0.77 -13.85
N VAL A 332 5.44 1.08 -12.79
CA VAL A 332 5.60 2.45 -12.27
C VAL A 332 6.53 3.32 -13.13
N ALA A 333 7.31 2.70 -14.01
CA ALA A 333 8.22 3.34 -14.94
C ALA A 333 8.29 2.55 -16.26
N VAL A 334 8.72 3.23 -17.33
CA VAL A 334 8.97 2.63 -18.64
C VAL A 334 10.38 3.02 -19.07
N PHE A 335 11.16 2.02 -19.46
CA PHE A 335 12.48 2.18 -20.04
C PHE A 335 12.34 2.90 -21.37
N ARG A 336 12.91 4.10 -21.41
CA ARG A 336 13.19 4.80 -22.65
C ARG A 336 14.68 4.57 -22.82
N GLY A 337 15.06 3.75 -23.80
CA GLY A 337 16.47 3.61 -24.14
C GLY A 337 17.12 4.98 -24.32
N SER A 338 18.44 5.05 -24.30
CA SER A 338 19.19 6.25 -24.67
C SER A 338 18.96 6.58 -26.15
N GLY A 339 17.75 6.99 -26.50
CA GLY A 339 17.46 7.73 -27.70
C GLY A 339 18.19 9.05 -27.56
N ASN A 340 19.09 9.32 -28.49
CA ASN A 340 19.78 10.59 -28.65
C ASN A 340 18.93 11.75 -28.15
N ALA A 341 19.36 12.37 -27.05
CA ALA A 341 18.97 13.72 -26.69
C ALA A 341 19.58 14.69 -27.72
N SER A 342 19.09 14.65 -28.95
CA SER A 342 19.33 15.62 -30.00
C SER A 342 18.06 15.74 -30.83
N GLY A 343 17.06 16.35 -30.19
CA GLY A 343 15.78 16.66 -30.79
C GLY A 343 15.18 17.86 -30.07
N GLN A 344 15.90 19.00 -30.09
CA GLN A 344 15.26 20.29 -29.90
C GLN A 344 14.24 20.48 -31.02
N GLY A 345 13.01 20.03 -30.79
CA GLY A 345 11.85 20.45 -31.56
C GLY A 345 11.40 21.81 -31.04
N THR A 346 12.04 22.87 -31.51
CA THR A 346 11.46 24.22 -31.47
C THR A 346 10.06 24.17 -32.07
N VAL A 347 9.09 24.62 -31.29
CA VAL A 347 7.70 24.76 -31.69
C VAL A 347 7.63 25.81 -32.79
N ALA A 348 7.38 25.39 -34.03
CA ALA A 348 6.98 26.29 -35.11
C ALA A 348 5.49 26.12 -35.35
N ALA A 349 4.76 27.23 -35.21
CA ALA A 349 3.31 27.33 -35.39
C ALA A 349 2.88 26.98 -36.83
N PRO A 350 1.62 26.51 -37.04
CA PRO A 350 1.15 26.16 -38.37
C PRO A 350 0.80 27.42 -39.18
N GLN A 351 1.35 27.54 -40.38
CA GLN A 351 0.78 28.40 -41.41
C GLN A 351 -0.08 27.57 -42.37
N ALA A 352 -1.25 28.13 -42.65
CA ALA A 352 -2.25 27.59 -43.54
C ALA A 352 -1.93 27.86 -45.02
N GLY A 353 -2.34 26.93 -45.88
CA GLY A 353 -3.01 27.30 -47.13
C GLY A 353 -2.40 26.81 -48.45
N SER A 354 -3.28 26.16 -49.23
CA SER A 354 -3.29 26.02 -50.71
C SER A 354 -2.37 24.94 -51.30
N GLY A 355 -2.82 23.99 -52.14
CA GLY A 355 -4.10 23.71 -52.81
C GLY A 355 -3.84 22.68 -53.93
N GLY A 356 -4.88 21.88 -54.27
CA GLY A 356 -5.14 21.02 -55.48
C GLY A 356 -4.01 20.35 -56.27
N ASP A 357 -4.19 19.30 -57.05
CA ASP A 357 -5.28 18.37 -57.42
C ASP A 357 -4.63 17.33 -58.37
N ALA A 358 -5.36 16.25 -58.70
CA ALA A 358 -5.12 15.19 -59.70
C ALA A 358 -4.17 14.04 -59.28
N GLY A 359 -4.50 12.76 -59.50
CA GLY A 359 -5.66 12.14 -60.14
C GLY A 359 -5.32 10.71 -60.59
N VAL A 360 -6.26 9.79 -60.32
CA VAL A 360 -6.63 8.58 -61.10
C VAL A 360 -5.64 7.40 -61.23
N GLY A 361 -6.15 6.21 -60.91
CA GLY A 361 -5.65 4.92 -61.43
C GLY A 361 -6.23 3.70 -60.72
N ALA A 362 -7.28 3.12 -61.29
CA ALA A 362 -8.06 2.01 -60.74
C ALA A 362 -7.60 0.62 -61.23
N THR A 363 -8.21 -0.41 -60.62
CA THR A 363 -8.54 -1.76 -61.15
C THR A 363 -7.65 -2.95 -60.79
N GLY A 364 -8.30 -4.09 -60.50
CA GLY A 364 -7.73 -5.44 -60.57
C GLY A 364 -8.23 -6.42 -59.50
N ALA A 365 -9.34 -7.10 -59.77
CA ALA A 365 -9.84 -8.27 -59.02
C ALA A 365 -9.28 -9.60 -59.61
N GLU A 366 -9.73 -10.73 -59.03
CA GLU A 366 -9.59 -12.16 -59.43
C GLU A 366 -8.56 -12.96 -58.62
N THR A 367 -8.98 -13.78 -57.65
CA THR A 367 -9.49 -15.19 -57.70
C THR A 367 -8.44 -16.24 -58.08
N GLY A 368 -8.28 -17.24 -57.21
CA GLY A 368 -7.47 -18.43 -57.47
C GLY A 368 -7.62 -19.46 -56.36
N THR A 369 -8.55 -20.39 -56.56
CA THR A 369 -8.79 -21.63 -55.83
C THR A 369 -7.62 -22.63 -55.96
N GLY A 370 -7.41 -23.46 -54.95
CA GLY A 370 -6.50 -24.62 -55.01
C GLY A 370 -6.70 -25.55 -53.82
N GLU A 371 -7.58 -26.54 -54.02
CA GLU A 371 -7.92 -27.63 -53.11
C GLU A 371 -7.12 -28.89 -53.51
N ALA A 372 -6.85 -29.77 -52.53
CA ALA A 372 -6.44 -31.19 -52.56
C ALA A 372 -5.24 -31.44 -51.61
N GLY A 373 -5.23 -32.43 -50.71
CA GLY A 373 -6.13 -33.54 -50.44
C GLY A 373 -5.35 -34.66 -49.74
N GLY A 374 -6.03 -35.44 -48.88
CA GLY A 374 -5.60 -36.74 -48.34
C GLY A 374 -4.70 -36.67 -47.09
N GLU A 375 -4.85 -37.50 -46.07
CA GLU A 375 -5.74 -38.64 -45.83
C GLU A 375 -5.57 -39.04 -44.35
N ALA A 376 -6.64 -39.55 -43.75
CA ALA A 376 -6.71 -39.98 -42.35
C ALA A 376 -6.47 -41.47 -42.19
N VAL A 377 -5.75 -41.90 -41.13
CA VAL A 377 -5.87 -43.17 -40.37
C VAL A 377 -5.10 -42.94 -39.06
N GLY A 378 -5.47 -43.33 -37.84
CA GLY A 378 -6.55 -44.12 -37.27
C GLY A 378 -6.22 -44.25 -35.77
N GLU A 379 -7.25 -44.30 -34.92
CA GLU A 379 -7.13 -44.51 -33.47
C GLU A 379 -6.49 -45.86 -33.13
N GLU A 380 -5.68 -45.90 -32.06
CA GLU A 380 -5.71 -47.04 -31.16
C GLU A 380 -5.38 -46.61 -29.72
N SER A 381 -6.21 -47.09 -28.79
CA SER A 381 -6.17 -46.82 -27.36
C SER A 381 -5.10 -47.67 -26.68
N GLY A 382 -4.44 -47.12 -25.66
CA GLY A 382 -3.57 -47.90 -24.77
C GLY A 382 -3.16 -47.08 -23.55
N THR A 383 -3.87 -47.28 -22.45
CA THR A 383 -3.59 -46.74 -21.11
C THR A 383 -2.34 -47.37 -20.50
N VAL A 384 -1.35 -46.58 -20.05
CA VAL A 384 -0.48 -46.91 -18.89
C VAL A 384 0.00 -45.63 -18.20
N GLU A 385 -0.47 -45.46 -16.96
CA GLU A 385 0.12 -44.85 -15.76
C GLU A 385 1.11 -43.66 -15.86
N GLU A 386 0.53 -42.49 -15.58
CA GLU A 386 0.95 -41.49 -14.59
C GLU A 386 2.31 -41.70 -13.90
N ASN A 387 3.29 -40.86 -14.27
CA ASN A 387 4.38 -40.44 -13.39
C ASN A 387 4.57 -38.93 -13.59
N LEU A 388 3.71 -38.16 -12.93
CA LEU A 388 3.92 -36.73 -12.74
C LEU A 388 5.02 -36.55 -11.70
N ALA A 389 6.22 -36.23 -12.16
CA ALA A 389 7.24 -35.66 -11.31
C ALA A 389 6.72 -34.31 -10.78
N GLU A 390 6.38 -34.27 -9.49
CA GLU A 390 6.12 -33.04 -8.76
C GLU A 390 7.40 -32.19 -8.76
N ASP A 391 7.37 -31.05 -9.46
CA ASP A 391 8.38 -30.01 -9.34
C ASP A 391 7.94 -28.95 -8.32
N PRO A 392 8.90 -28.37 -7.56
CA PRO A 392 8.69 -28.03 -6.17
C PRO A 392 7.97 -26.71 -5.91
N VAL A 393 7.17 -26.78 -4.85
CA VAL A 393 6.46 -25.73 -4.12
C VAL A 393 7.35 -24.51 -3.81
N ASN A 394 6.81 -23.33 -4.11
CA ASN A 394 7.29 -22.01 -3.69
C ASN A 394 7.49 -21.94 -2.15
N PRO A 395 8.71 -21.76 -1.62
CA PRO A 395 8.90 -21.67 -0.18
C PRO A 395 8.72 -20.22 0.27
N GLU A 396 7.69 -19.96 1.08
CA GLU A 396 7.77 -19.17 2.33
C GLU A 396 6.36 -18.92 2.89
N VAL A 397 5.81 -19.95 3.54
CA VAL A 397 4.74 -19.81 4.54
C VAL A 397 5.26 -20.49 5.79
N GLY A 398 5.35 -19.74 6.90
CA GLY A 398 5.69 -20.29 8.20
C GLY A 398 4.69 -21.36 8.62
N THR A 399 5.20 -22.51 9.01
CA THR A 399 4.44 -23.63 9.54
C THR A 399 3.75 -23.24 10.85
N GLU A 400 2.43 -23.37 10.91
CA GLU A 400 1.67 -23.41 12.17
C GLU A 400 1.92 -24.77 12.84
N GLU A 401 2.45 -24.74 14.07
CA GLU A 401 2.32 -25.85 15.01
C GLU A 401 0.87 -25.91 15.52
N THR A 402 0.31 -27.11 15.56
CA THR A 402 -1.03 -27.40 16.07
C THR A 402 -1.15 -27.07 17.56
N PRO A 403 -2.12 -26.24 18.00
CA PRO A 403 -2.39 -26.09 19.42
C PRO A 403 -3.21 -27.27 19.94
N THR A 404 -2.64 -27.96 20.91
CA THR A 404 -3.36 -28.90 21.78
C THR A 404 -4.49 -28.19 22.53
N GLU A 405 -5.59 -28.91 22.66
CA GLU A 405 -6.84 -28.54 23.32
C GLU A 405 -6.61 -28.13 24.79
N VAL A 406 -6.91 -26.87 25.13
CA VAL A 406 -7.02 -26.41 26.53
C VAL A 406 -8.47 -26.05 26.83
N LYS A 407 -9.04 -26.80 27.79
CA LYS A 407 -10.38 -26.61 28.36
C LYS A 407 -10.57 -25.18 28.90
N GLY A 408 -11.74 -24.63 28.63
CA GLY A 408 -12.06 -23.21 28.81
C GLY A 408 -12.17 -22.68 30.23
N GLU A 409 -12.11 -21.36 30.31
CA GLU A 409 -12.48 -20.54 31.45
C GLU A 409 -13.45 -19.45 30.97
N LYS A 410 -14.59 -19.29 31.66
CA LYS A 410 -15.63 -18.31 31.33
C LYS A 410 -15.15 -16.90 31.70
N GLY A 411 -14.83 -16.08 30.70
CA GLY A 411 -14.51 -14.67 30.89
C GLY A 411 -15.76 -13.81 31.14
N GLY A 412 -15.97 -13.42 32.39
CA GLY A 412 -16.94 -12.39 32.78
C GLY A 412 -16.46 -10.99 32.38
N ILE A 413 -17.40 -10.12 32.00
CA ILE A 413 -17.16 -8.73 31.62
C ILE A 413 -16.70 -7.94 32.84
N HIS A 414 -15.50 -7.37 32.81
CA HIS A 414 -14.94 -6.56 33.90
C HIS A 414 -15.58 -5.14 33.92
N PRO A 415 -16.07 -4.64 35.07
CA PRO A 415 -16.79 -3.35 35.17
C PRO A 415 -15.94 -2.09 34.92
N ALA A 416 -14.66 -2.23 34.52
CA ALA A 416 -13.74 -1.11 34.31
C ALA A 416 -13.84 -0.47 32.91
N SER A 417 -14.47 -1.13 31.93
CA SER A 417 -14.54 -0.64 30.54
C SER A 417 -15.52 0.52 30.32
N TRP A 418 -16.42 0.79 31.28
CA TRP A 418 -17.38 1.90 31.24
C TRP A 418 -16.96 3.09 32.10
N ALA A 419 -16.01 2.90 33.02
CA ALA A 419 -15.60 3.94 33.96
C ALA A 419 -14.84 5.09 33.27
N VAL A 420 -14.06 4.78 32.23
CA VAL A 420 -13.24 5.77 31.51
C VAL A 420 -14.09 6.68 30.60
N PRO A 421 -15.05 6.17 29.79
CA PRO A 421 -15.95 7.03 29.02
C PRO A 421 -16.88 7.89 29.90
N LEU A 422 -17.39 7.35 31.01
CA LEU A 422 -18.31 8.08 31.90
C LEU A 422 -17.61 9.24 32.63
N ALA A 423 -16.35 9.03 33.06
CA ALA A 423 -15.57 10.07 33.72
C ALA A 423 -15.30 11.27 32.79
N ILE A 424 -15.08 11.01 31.49
CA ILE A 424 -14.86 12.07 30.49
C ILE A 424 -16.15 12.89 30.28
N VAL A 425 -17.32 12.26 30.20
CA VAL A 425 -18.61 12.96 30.05
C VAL A 425 -18.92 13.83 31.28
N VAL A 426 -18.65 13.32 32.49
CA VAL A 426 -18.88 14.08 33.75
C VAL A 426 -17.93 15.27 33.86
N LEU A 427 -16.66 15.13 33.44
CA LEU A 427 -15.69 16.23 33.44
C LEU A 427 -16.04 17.32 32.42
N LEU A 428 -16.48 16.94 31.22
CA LEU A 428 -16.92 17.89 30.19
C LEU A 428 -18.20 18.64 30.62
N GLY A 429 -19.17 17.94 31.20
CA GLY A 429 -20.39 18.57 31.73
C GLY A 429 -20.10 19.56 32.88
N SER A 430 -19.15 19.22 33.76
CA SER A 430 -18.74 20.07 34.87
C SER A 430 -18.00 21.33 34.39
N PHE A 431 -17.17 21.20 33.35
CA PHE A 431 -16.47 22.33 32.74
C PHE A 431 -17.42 23.30 32.05
N PHE A 432 -18.40 22.80 31.28
CA PHE A 432 -19.43 23.63 30.65
C PHE A 432 -20.30 24.37 31.69
N THR A 433 -20.71 23.67 32.75
CA THR A 433 -21.50 24.27 33.83
C THR A 433 -20.73 25.38 34.54
N TRP A 434 -19.43 25.15 34.83
CA TRP A 434 -18.57 26.16 35.42
C TRP A 434 -18.34 27.36 34.48
N TYR A 435 -18.06 27.12 33.19
CA TYR A 435 -17.87 28.16 32.18
C TYR A 435 -19.10 29.08 32.06
N PHE A 436 -20.31 28.51 32.02
CA PHE A 436 -21.55 29.29 31.97
C PHE A 436 -21.82 30.06 33.26
N LEU A 437 -21.52 29.50 34.44
CA LEU A 437 -21.67 30.19 35.73
C LEU A 437 -20.68 31.36 35.87
N VAL A 438 -19.45 31.21 35.40
CA VAL A 438 -18.45 32.28 35.38
C VAL A 438 -18.85 33.39 34.40
N ARG A 439 -19.33 33.03 33.21
CA ARG A 439 -19.77 34.01 32.19
C ARG A 439 -21.03 34.78 32.63
N ARG A 440 -21.97 34.13 33.34
CA ARG A 440 -23.13 34.79 33.95
C ARG A 440 -22.75 35.78 35.06
N ARG A 441 -21.69 35.49 35.82
CA ARG A 441 -21.17 36.42 36.84
C ARG A 441 -20.39 37.59 36.24
N ALA A 442 -19.67 37.37 35.14
CA ALA A 442 -18.97 38.44 34.42
C ALA A 442 -19.95 39.43 33.75
N GLY A 443 -21.07 38.93 33.19
CA GLY A 443 -22.09 39.79 32.58
C GLY A 443 -22.98 40.57 33.57
N ALA A 444 -22.90 40.29 34.87
CA ALA A 444 -23.68 40.98 35.90
C ALA A 444 -22.93 42.15 36.57
N VAL A 445 -21.68 42.43 36.15
CA VAL A 445 -20.84 43.50 36.73
C VAL A 445 -20.75 44.74 35.81
N GLU A 446 -21.30 44.68 34.59
CA GLU A 446 -21.35 45.81 33.64
C GLU A 446 -22.75 46.46 33.51
N GLY A 447 -23.68 46.16 34.42
CA GLY A 447 -25.06 46.64 34.34
C GLY A 447 -25.69 47.02 35.69
N GLY A 448 -24.94 47.74 36.53
CA GLY A 448 -25.42 48.29 37.81
C GLY A 448 -24.92 49.70 38.04
#